data_AF-A0A2M6GMZ5-F1
#
_entry.id   AF-A0A2M6GMZ5-F1
#
_cell.length_a   1.000
_cell.length_b   1.000
_cell.length_c   1.000
_cell.angle_alpha   90.00
_cell.angle_beta   90.00
_cell.angle_gamma   90.00
#
_symmetry.space_group_name_H-M   'P 1'
#
loop_
_entity.id
_entity.type
_entity.pdbx_description
1 polymer ?
#
loop_
_entity_poly.entity_id
_entity_poly.type
_entity_poly.pdbx_seq_one_letter_code
_entity_poly.pdbx_strand_id
1 'polypeptide(L)'
;MKSLKYAVAALAFISQFGAQAQANELELFLKKFESYAETYYPKVKWKMPIAKPESGSYSMLQGGGIVEAFMEDTKTGLRYYSSVNKVYDPLTGYYIDYDRDAKYRVDTREGKIYKGNSEVEIKNTKAK
;
A
#
# COMPACT_ATOMS: atom_id res chain seq x y z
N MET A 1 14.61 13.85 -42.29
CA MET A 1 14.65 14.45 -40.94
C MET A 1 13.27 14.78 -40.33
N LYS A 2 12.14 14.34 -40.91
CA LYS A 2 10.80 14.60 -40.35
C LYS A 2 10.33 13.49 -39.39
N SER A 3 10.70 12.23 -39.64
CA SER A 3 10.35 11.06 -38.82
C SER A 3 10.91 11.08 -37.39
N LEU A 4 12.09 11.68 -37.18
CA LEU A 4 12.72 11.79 -35.86
C LEU A 4 11.93 12.70 -34.90
N LYS A 5 11.24 13.71 -35.44
CA LYS A 5 10.45 14.67 -34.64
C LYS A 5 9.18 14.03 -34.06
N TYR A 6 8.58 13.08 -34.78
CA TYR A 6 7.38 12.37 -34.31
C TYR A 6 7.72 11.32 -33.25
N ALA A 7 8.90 10.69 -33.30
CA ALA A 7 9.33 9.73 -32.29
C ALA A 7 9.57 10.38 -30.92
N VAL A 8 10.16 11.58 -30.88
CA VAL A 8 10.38 12.32 -29.63
C VAL A 8 9.07 12.81 -29.02
N ALA A 9 8.10 13.23 -29.83
CA ALA A 9 6.78 13.64 -29.36
C ALA A 9 5.98 12.46 -28.76
N ALA A 10 6.09 11.27 -29.36
CA ALA A 10 5.44 10.07 -28.85
C ALA A 10 6.02 9.61 -27.49
N LEU A 11 7.35 9.69 -27.30
CA LEU A 11 7.99 9.38 -26.02
C LEU A 11 7.61 10.37 -24.91
N ALA A 12 7.51 11.66 -25.23
CA ALA A 12 7.08 12.67 -24.27
C ALA A 12 5.63 12.43 -23.80
N PHE A 13 4.73 12.05 -24.72
CA PHE A 13 3.34 11.73 -24.38
C PHE A 13 3.23 10.54 -23.41
N ILE A 14 4.00 9.47 -23.62
CA ILE A 14 3.92 8.25 -22.77
C ILE A 14 4.41 8.52 -21.34
N SER A 15 5.42 9.38 -21.16
CA SER A 15 5.96 9.70 -19.82
C SER A 15 4.97 10.46 -18.91
N GLN A 16 4.08 11.28 -19.47
CA GLN A 16 3.12 12.05 -18.66
C GLN A 16 2.04 11.16 -18.03
N PHE A 17 1.60 10.10 -18.72
CA PHE A 17 0.58 9.20 -18.18
C PHE A 17 1.08 8.36 -17.00
N GLY A 18 2.36 7.94 -17.03
CA GLY A 18 2.95 7.16 -15.95
C GLY A 18 3.03 7.94 -14.63
N ALA A 19 3.46 9.20 -14.69
CA ALA A 19 3.56 10.07 -13.51
C ALA A 19 2.18 10.38 -12.90
N GLN A 20 1.16 10.61 -13.72
CA GLN A 20 -0.19 10.91 -13.24
C GLN A 20 -0.86 9.70 -12.59
N ALA A 21 -0.64 8.49 -13.12
CA ALA A 21 -1.16 7.26 -12.51
C ALA A 21 -0.54 7.00 -11.12
N GLN A 22 0.77 7.15 -10.99
CA GLN A 22 1.47 6.93 -9.71
C GLN A 22 1.08 7.95 -8.63
N ALA A 23 0.88 9.22 -9.01
CA ALA A 23 0.41 10.27 -8.12
C ALA A 23 -1.01 9.97 -7.60
N ASN A 24 -1.91 9.52 -8.49
CA ASN A 24 -3.27 9.15 -8.12
C ASN A 24 -3.32 7.94 -7.18
N GLU A 25 -2.44 6.95 -7.37
CA GLU A 25 -2.36 5.79 -6.48
C GLU A 25 -1.85 6.15 -5.08
N LEU A 26 -0.87 7.07 -4.97
CA LEU A 26 -0.36 7.55 -3.68
C LEU A 26 -1.45 8.33 -2.93
N GLU A 27 -2.13 9.25 -3.61
CA GLU A 27 -3.22 10.01 -3.00
C GLU A 27 -4.34 9.10 -2.49
N LEU A 28 -4.69 8.06 -3.26
CA LEU A 28 -5.67 7.06 -2.85
C LEU A 28 -5.22 6.30 -1.61
N PHE A 29 -3.97 5.89 -1.54
CA PHE A 29 -3.40 5.25 -0.36
C PHE A 29 -3.48 6.17 0.87
N LEU A 30 -3.09 7.43 0.74
CA LEU A 30 -3.10 8.40 1.84
C LEU A 30 -4.51 8.61 2.40
N LYS A 31 -5.51 8.77 1.53
CA LYS A 31 -6.92 8.92 1.94
C LYS A 31 -7.45 7.69 2.68
N LYS A 32 -7.11 6.49 2.20
CA LYS A 32 -7.44 5.24 2.89
C LYS A 32 -6.76 5.17 4.24
N PHE A 33 -5.47 5.51 4.30
CA PHE A 33 -4.69 5.44 5.54
C PHE A 33 -5.18 6.44 6.58
N GLU A 34 -5.56 7.65 6.18
CA GLU A 34 -6.21 8.64 7.06
C GLU A 34 -7.47 8.06 7.71
N SER A 35 -8.38 7.50 6.90
CA SER A 35 -9.60 6.85 7.40
C SER A 35 -9.31 5.64 8.30
N TYR A 36 -8.27 4.88 7.98
CA TYR A 36 -7.83 3.73 8.76
C TYR A 36 -7.30 4.17 10.14
N ALA A 37 -6.39 5.15 10.18
CA ALA A 37 -5.80 5.66 11.42
C ALA A 37 -6.84 6.27 12.38
N GLU A 38 -7.89 6.90 11.85
CA GLU A 38 -9.00 7.42 12.68
C GLU A 38 -9.89 6.31 13.26
N THR A 39 -10.10 5.23 12.51
CA THR A 39 -11.04 4.16 12.88
C THR A 39 -10.36 3.07 13.72
N TYR A 40 -9.05 2.86 13.53
CA TYR A 40 -8.28 1.76 14.12
C TYR A 40 -7.84 2.04 15.57
N TYR A 41 -8.79 2.47 16.40
CA TYR A 41 -8.78 2.16 17.83
C TYR A 41 -9.32 0.73 18.02
N PRO A 42 -8.91 -0.03 19.06
CA PRO A 42 -9.11 -1.50 19.20
C PRO A 42 -10.57 -2.00 19.34
N LYS A 43 -11.56 -1.23 18.89
CA LYS A 43 -13.00 -1.52 19.00
C LYS A 43 -13.60 -2.22 17.77
N VAL A 44 -12.85 -2.39 16.68
CA VAL A 44 -13.36 -3.07 15.48
C VAL A 44 -13.36 -4.58 15.72
N LYS A 45 -14.54 -5.22 15.65
CA LYS A 45 -14.69 -6.68 15.72
C LYS A 45 -13.91 -7.31 14.55
N TRP A 46 -12.79 -7.95 14.90
CA TRP A 46 -11.89 -8.61 13.97
C TRP A 46 -12.62 -9.72 13.19
N LYS A 47 -12.68 -9.61 11.86
CA LYS A 47 -12.86 -10.81 11.03
C LYS A 47 -11.54 -11.57 11.07
N MET A 48 -11.62 -12.85 11.47
CA MET A 48 -10.49 -13.78 11.54
C MET A 48 -9.62 -13.73 10.27
N PRO A 49 -8.30 -13.97 10.36
CA PRO A 49 -7.39 -13.90 9.23
C PRO A 49 -7.89 -14.77 8.06
N ILE A 50 -7.97 -14.18 6.87
CA ILE A 50 -8.26 -14.93 5.64
C ILE A 50 -6.97 -15.62 5.25
N ALA A 51 -6.77 -16.85 5.71
CA ALA A 51 -5.81 -17.75 5.08
C ALA A 51 -6.30 -17.99 3.65
N LYS A 52 -5.64 -17.40 2.64
CA LYS A 52 -5.85 -17.82 1.26
C LYS A 52 -5.02 -19.10 1.07
N PRO A 53 -5.63 -20.29 0.99
CA PRO A 53 -4.88 -21.45 0.55
C PRO A 53 -4.44 -21.18 -0.90
N GLU A 54 -3.14 -21.25 -1.17
CA GLU A 54 -2.67 -21.33 -2.54
C GLU A 54 -3.28 -22.58 -3.16
N SER A 55 -4.14 -22.41 -4.16
CA SER A 55 -4.63 -23.49 -5.00
C SER A 55 -3.49 -23.96 -5.89
N GLY A 56 -2.60 -24.76 -5.31
CA GLY A 56 -1.48 -25.39 -5.99
C GLY A 56 -1.09 -26.61 -5.17
N SER A 57 -1.10 -27.79 -5.78
CA SER A 57 -0.69 -29.04 -5.17
C SER A 57 0.73 -28.92 -4.63
N TYR A 58 0.90 -28.83 -3.30
CA TYR A 58 2.22 -28.91 -2.68
C TYR A 58 2.41 -30.30 -2.06
N SER A 59 3.30 -31.05 -2.71
CA SER A 59 4.01 -32.19 -2.12
C SER A 59 4.65 -31.74 -0.80
N MET A 60 4.49 -32.52 0.26
CA MET A 60 5.10 -32.22 1.55
C MET A 60 6.63 -32.14 1.41
N LEU A 61 7.23 -31.19 2.15
CA LEU A 61 8.67 -30.95 2.38
C LEU A 61 9.38 -30.03 1.36
N GLN A 62 9.20 -28.72 1.55
CA GLN A 62 10.27 -27.70 1.52
C GLN A 62 9.68 -26.32 1.87
N GLY A 63 10.15 -25.71 2.97
CA GLY A 63 9.99 -24.29 3.31
C GLY A 63 8.68 -23.62 2.91
N GLY A 64 7.54 -24.09 3.43
CA GLY A 64 6.23 -23.50 3.15
C GLY A 64 6.21 -22.03 3.54
N GLY A 65 6.11 -21.14 2.54
CA GLY A 65 6.00 -19.71 2.72
C GLY A 65 4.88 -19.41 3.69
N ILE A 66 5.21 -18.77 4.80
CA ILE A 66 4.23 -18.34 5.79
C ILE A 66 3.30 -17.38 5.05
N VAL A 67 2.07 -17.82 4.75
CA VAL A 67 0.99 -16.91 4.35
C VAL A 67 0.80 -16.01 5.57
N GLU A 68 1.42 -14.83 5.56
CA GLU A 68 1.38 -13.94 6.72
C GLU A 68 -0.07 -13.59 6.99
N ALA A 69 -0.55 -14.02 8.16
CA ALA A 69 -1.89 -13.71 8.62
C ALA A 69 -2.02 -12.18 8.73
N PHE A 70 -2.94 -11.61 7.96
CA PHE A 70 -3.26 -10.19 8.01
C PHE A 70 -4.68 -9.96 8.51
N MET A 71 -4.90 -8.79 9.09
CA MET A 71 -6.21 -8.26 9.43
C MET A 71 -6.59 -7.23 8.36
N GLU A 72 -7.71 -7.44 7.67
CA GLU A 72 -8.22 -6.49 6.68
C GLU A 72 -9.24 -5.55 7.33
N ASP A 73 -9.04 -4.23 7.17
CA ASP A 73 -10.07 -3.25 7.48
C ASP A 73 -11.09 -3.22 6.35
N THR A 74 -12.32 -3.64 6.64
CA THR A 74 -13.39 -3.72 5.65
C THR A 74 -13.82 -2.36 5.08
N LYS A 75 -13.51 -1.25 5.78
CA LYS A 75 -13.85 0.09 5.31
C LYS A 75 -12.86 0.59 4.25
N THR A 76 -11.57 0.43 4.50
CA THR A 76 -10.51 0.98 3.63
C THR A 76 -9.89 -0.05 2.70
N GLY A 77 -10.08 -1.35 2.96
CA GLY A 77 -9.42 -2.46 2.28
C GLY A 77 -7.94 -2.61 2.65
N LEU A 78 -7.44 -1.82 3.60
CA LEU A 78 -6.06 -1.90 4.07
C LEU A 78 -5.84 -3.14 4.91
N ARG A 79 -4.66 -3.73 4.77
CA ARG A 79 -4.26 -4.95 5.48
C ARG A 79 -3.18 -4.62 6.49
N TYR A 80 -3.43 -5.02 7.73
CA TYR A 80 -2.46 -4.95 8.81
C TYR A 80 -1.82 -6.31 9.06
N TYR A 81 -0.50 -6.35 8.92
CA TYR A 81 0.34 -7.51 9.16
C TYR A 81 0.99 -7.36 10.52
N SER A 82 0.45 -8.04 11.54
CA SER A 82 0.91 -7.88 12.92
C SER A 82 2.28 -8.49 13.19
N SER A 83 2.71 -9.47 12.40
CA SER A 83 4.05 -10.09 12.54
C SER A 83 5.18 -9.10 12.26
N VAL A 84 4.95 -8.20 11.32
CA VAL A 84 5.95 -7.23 10.82
C VAL A 84 5.56 -5.79 11.08
N ASN A 85 4.44 -5.56 11.78
CA ASN A 85 3.91 -4.24 12.07
C ASN A 85 3.81 -3.36 10.81
N LYS A 86 3.08 -3.82 9.80
CA LYS A 86 2.91 -3.10 8.52
C LYS A 86 1.46 -2.91 8.16
N VAL A 87 1.15 -1.76 7.57
CA VAL A 87 -0.12 -1.53 6.88
C VAL A 87 0.15 -1.43 5.39
N TYR A 88 -0.53 -2.27 4.62
CA TYR A 88 -0.35 -2.41 3.18
C TYR A 88 -1.70 -2.25 2.45
N ASP A 89 -1.68 -1.50 1.36
CA ASP A 89 -2.80 -1.42 0.43
C ASP A 89 -2.59 -2.38 -0.75
N PRO A 90 -3.36 -3.50 -0.83
CA PRO A 90 -3.23 -4.44 -1.93
C PRO A 90 -3.63 -3.85 -3.29
N LEU A 91 -4.40 -2.76 -3.31
CA LEU A 91 -4.82 -2.13 -4.56
C LEU A 91 -3.68 -1.30 -5.15
N THR A 92 -3.12 -0.38 -4.37
CA THR A 92 -2.12 0.58 -4.83
C THR A 92 -0.70 0.01 -4.74
N GLY A 93 -0.43 -0.94 -3.85
CA GLY A 93 0.90 -1.50 -3.62
C GLY A 93 1.74 -0.70 -2.62
N TYR A 94 1.19 0.38 -2.04
CA TYR A 94 1.86 1.17 -1.01
C TYR A 94 1.77 0.53 0.37
N TYR A 95 2.82 0.71 1.17
CA TYR A 95 2.83 0.33 2.58
C TYR A 95 3.65 1.30 3.42
N ILE A 96 3.41 1.22 4.74
CA ILE A 96 4.25 1.82 5.77
C ILE A 96 4.55 0.81 6.87
N ASP A 97 5.63 1.06 7.59
CA ASP A 97 5.84 0.48 8.91
C ASP A 97 4.88 1.18 9.91
N TYR A 98 4.05 0.40 10.58
CA TYR A 98 2.91 0.85 11.36
C TYR A 98 3.05 0.48 12.84
N ASP A 99 3.00 1.49 13.69
CA ASP A 99 2.97 1.34 15.14
C ASP A 99 1.54 1.55 15.64
N ARG A 100 0.92 0.48 16.13
CA ARG A 100 -0.47 0.50 16.62
C ARG A 100 -0.72 1.53 17.71
N ASP A 101 0.27 1.82 18.54
CA ASP A 101 0.10 2.67 19.71
C ASP A 101 0.38 4.14 19.41
N ALA A 102 0.80 4.45 18.18
CA ALA A 102 1.14 5.79 17.77
C ALA A 102 -0.04 6.54 17.14
N LYS A 103 -0.04 7.87 17.33
CA LYS A 103 -0.94 8.75 16.61
C LYS A 103 -0.32 9.14 15.28
N TYR A 104 -1.10 8.93 14.23
CA TYR A 104 -0.73 9.29 12.88
C TYR A 104 -1.44 10.57 12.42
N ARG A 105 -0.73 11.38 11.64
CA ARG A 105 -1.29 12.50 10.88
C ARG A 105 -0.95 12.31 9.42
N VAL A 106 -1.93 12.47 8.54
CA VAL A 106 -1.73 12.36 7.10
C VAL A 106 -1.75 13.76 6.50
N ASP A 107 -0.78 14.07 5.65
CA ASP A 107 -0.77 15.27 4.83
C ASP A 107 -0.89 14.85 3.36
N THR A 108 -2.14 14.88 2.86
CA THR A 108 -2.45 14.50 1.48
C THR A 108 -1.90 15.48 0.45
N ARG A 109 -1.62 16.73 0.84
CA ARG A 109 -1.08 17.75 -0.07
C ARG A 109 0.42 17.54 -0.30
N GLU A 110 1.14 17.24 0.77
CA GLU A 110 2.58 16.94 0.70
C GLU A 110 2.87 15.49 0.31
N GLY A 111 1.85 14.62 0.34
CA GLY A 111 2.02 13.20 0.03
C GLY A 111 2.65 12.40 1.18
N LYS A 112 2.49 12.86 2.42
CA LYS A 112 3.26 12.40 3.59
C LYS A 112 2.41 11.85 4.70
N ILE A 113 2.99 10.96 5.49
CA ILE A 113 2.43 10.44 6.74
C ILE A 113 3.40 10.76 7.87
N TYR A 114 2.87 11.19 9.01
CA TYR A 114 3.64 11.53 10.20
C TYR A 114 3.19 10.68 11.37
N LYS A 115 4.17 10.14 12.12
CA LYS A 115 4.01 9.50 13.43
C LYS A 115 4.48 10.49 14.49
N GLY A 116 3.55 11.15 15.18
CA GLY A 116 3.88 12.33 15.99
C GLY A 116 4.52 13.42 15.13
N ASN A 117 5.78 13.76 15.41
CA ASN A 117 6.55 14.78 14.66
C ASN A 117 7.48 14.18 13.60
N SER A 118 7.58 12.85 13.50
CA SER A 118 8.48 12.18 12.57
C SER A 118 7.74 11.76 11.31
N GLU A 119 8.29 12.09 10.14
CA GLU A 119 7.79 11.57 8.86
C GLU A 119 8.02 10.06 8.79
N VAL A 120 7.04 9.35 8.25
CA VAL A 120 7.08 7.91 8.03
C VAL A 120 7.30 7.65 6.55
N GLU A 121 8.27 6.79 6.26
CA GLU A 121 8.58 6.40 4.90
C GLU A 121 7.43 5.59 4.27
N ILE A 122 6.96 6.05 3.11
CA ILE A 122 5.96 5.36 2.31
C ILE A 122 6.68 4.59 1.20
N LYS A 123 6.50 3.27 1.16
CA LYS A 123 7.18 2.38 0.22
C LYS A 123 6.17 1.79 -0.77
N ASN A 124 6.59 1.51 -2.00
CA ASN A 124 5.74 0.91 -3.03
C ASN A 124 6.37 -0.39 -3.56
N THR A 125 5.60 -1.49 -3.54
CA THR A 125 6.08 -2.79 -4.04
C THR A 125 6.10 -2.91 -5.57
N LYS A 126 5.40 -2.02 -6.27
CA LYS A 126 5.31 -1.95 -7.74
C LYS A 126 6.32 -0.99 -8.38
N ALA A 127 7.01 -0.16 -7.59
CA ALA A 127 8.07 0.70 -8.10
C ALA A 127 9.32 -0.14 -8.40
N LYS A 128 9.44 -0.61 -9.64
CA LYS A 128 10.66 -1.19 -10.22
C LYS A 128 11.03 -0.45 -11.50
#